data_AF-A0A953RKW0-F1
#
_entry.id   AF-A0A953RKW0-F1
#
_cell.length_a   1.000
_cell.length_b   1.000
_cell.length_c   1.000
_cell.angle_alpha   90.00
_cell.angle_beta   90.00
_cell.angle_gamma   90.00
#
_symmetry.space_group_name_H-M   'P 1'
#
loop_
_entity.id
_entity.type
_entity.pdbx_description
1 polymer ?
#
loop_
_entity_poly.entity_id
_entity_poly.type
_entity_poly.pdbx_seq_one_letter_code
_entity_poly.pdbx_strand_id
1 'polypeptide(L)'
;MKPSEAVAKLDKSEVRLVRYSIGVDSSGESSIFFRILLSDAASQESRLGDVTTRIATILFDAINPYENWGVFPYFNFRSESEQAKRYDAAWE
;
A
#
# COMPACT_ATOMS: atom_id res chain seq x y z
N MET A 1 13.33 -6.34 6.81
CA MET A 1 13.13 -4.91 7.14
C MET A 1 11.74 -4.73 7.70
N LYS A 2 11.50 -3.80 8.65
CA LYS A 2 10.14 -3.55 9.15
C LYS A 2 9.35 -2.69 8.15
N PRO A 3 8.02 -2.82 8.05
CA PRO A 3 7.22 -2.03 7.09
C PRO A 3 7.39 -0.51 7.28
N SER A 4 7.58 -0.06 8.51
CA SER A 4 7.82 1.36 8.83
C SER A 4 9.07 1.95 8.15
N GLU A 5 10.13 1.14 7.98
CA GLU A 5 11.37 1.57 7.34
C GLU A 5 11.22 1.61 5.82
N ALA A 6 10.43 0.70 5.25
CA ALA A 6 10.09 0.70 3.82
C ALA A 6 9.22 1.92 3.45
N VAL A 7 8.23 2.25 4.29
CA VAL A 7 7.37 3.43 4.10
C VAL A 7 8.16 4.73 4.08
N ALA A 8 9.24 4.83 4.86
CA ALA A 8 10.10 6.02 4.87
C ALA A 8 10.79 6.30 3.52
N LYS A 9 10.86 5.30 2.61
CA LYS A 9 11.43 5.45 1.25
C LYS A 9 10.42 5.99 0.23
N LEU A 10 9.14 6.10 0.58
CA LEU A 10 8.10 6.57 -0.33
C LEU A 10 8.11 8.08 -0.44
N ASP A 11 7.72 8.60 -1.61
CA ASP A 11 7.58 10.03 -1.83
C ASP A 11 6.40 10.58 -1.01
N LYS A 12 6.70 11.45 -0.04
CA LYS A 12 5.71 12.06 0.86
C LYS A 12 4.76 13.02 0.14
N SER A 13 5.13 13.51 -1.04
CA SER A 13 4.25 14.32 -1.87
C SER A 13 3.16 13.47 -2.53
N GLU A 14 3.41 12.18 -2.74
CA GLU A 14 2.50 11.24 -3.40
C GLU A 14 1.74 10.36 -2.41
N VAL A 15 2.38 9.89 -1.35
CA VAL A 15 1.81 8.95 -0.37
C VAL A 15 1.52 9.67 0.94
N ARG A 16 0.27 9.58 1.40
CA ARG A 16 -0.21 10.19 2.64
C ARG A 16 -0.15 9.26 3.82
N LEU A 17 -0.55 8.00 3.61
CA LEU A 17 -0.63 6.99 4.65
C LEU A 17 -0.37 5.61 4.07
N VAL A 18 0.33 4.77 4.84
CA VAL A 18 0.40 3.34 4.60
C VAL A 18 -0.01 2.61 5.88
N ARG A 19 -1.04 1.77 5.76
CA ARG A 19 -1.46 0.80 6.77
C ARG A 19 -1.23 -0.60 6.24
N TYR A 20 -1.04 -1.55 7.14
CA TYR A 20 -1.02 -2.96 6.77
C TYR A 20 -1.70 -3.82 7.84
N SER A 21 -2.24 -4.95 7.40
CA SER A 21 -2.76 -6.01 8.26
C SER A 21 -2.31 -7.35 7.71
N ILE A 22 -1.96 -8.29 8.59
CA ILE A 22 -1.69 -9.68 8.21
C ILE A 22 -2.96 -10.49 8.50
N GLY A 23 -3.34 -11.36 7.58
CA GLY A 23 -4.50 -12.22 7.70
C GLY A 23 -4.48 -13.34 6.67
N VAL A 24 -5.59 -14.03 6.54
CA VAL A 24 -5.76 -15.08 5.53
C VAL A 24 -6.57 -14.50 4.37
N ASP A 25 -6.09 -14.70 3.14
CA ASP A 25 -6.84 -14.29 1.96
C ASP A 25 -7.97 -15.27 1.61
N SER A 26 -8.73 -14.96 0.55
CA SER A 26 -9.87 -15.77 0.13
C SER A 26 -9.50 -17.18 -0.35
N SER A 27 -8.22 -17.46 -0.62
CA SER A 27 -7.73 -18.78 -1.00
C SER A 27 -7.25 -19.61 0.20
N GLY A 28 -7.17 -19.02 1.39
CA GLY A 28 -6.65 -19.69 2.58
C GLY A 28 -5.17 -19.43 2.85
N GLU A 29 -4.51 -18.61 2.02
CA GLU A 29 -3.09 -18.30 2.16
C GLU A 29 -2.85 -17.15 3.14
N SER A 30 -1.74 -17.24 3.88
CA SER A 30 -1.31 -16.16 4.78
C SER A 30 -0.79 -14.98 3.96
N SER A 31 -1.33 -13.79 4.23
CA SER A 31 -1.18 -12.64 3.35
C SER A 31 -1.07 -11.33 4.14
N ILE A 32 -0.32 -10.38 3.58
CA ILE A 32 -0.19 -9.02 4.08
C ILE A 32 -0.93 -8.06 3.14
N PHE A 33 -1.85 -7.30 3.70
CA PHE A 33 -2.71 -6.38 2.97
C PHE A 33 -2.27 -4.95 3.25
N PHE A 34 -1.61 -4.33 2.29
CA PHE A 34 -1.28 -2.91 2.32
C PHE A 34 -2.48 -2.08 1.86
N ARG A 35 -2.74 -1.01 2.61
CA ARG A 35 -3.69 0.06 2.27
C ARG A 35 -2.90 1.35 2.17
N ILE A 36 -2.86 1.94 0.98
CA ILE A 36 -2.00 3.05 0.62
C ILE A 36 -2.87 4.22 0.18
N LEU A 37 -2.89 5.26 1.00
CA LEU A 37 -3.59 6.50 0.68
C LEU A 37 -2.65 7.40 -0.14
N LEU A 38 -3.09 7.73 -1.35
CA LEU A 38 -2.40 8.58 -2.29
C LEU A 38 -2.97 10.00 -2.24
N SER A 39 -2.12 10.98 -2.54
CA SER A 39 -2.58 12.31 -2.88
C SER A 39 -3.44 12.32 -4.13
N ASP A 40 -4.39 13.25 -4.23
CA ASP A 40 -5.22 13.39 -5.43
C ASP A 40 -4.37 13.65 -6.70
N ALA A 41 -3.24 14.36 -6.56
CA ALA A 41 -2.32 14.62 -7.67
C ALA A 41 -1.60 13.35 -8.16
N ALA A 42 -1.32 12.40 -7.25
CA ALA A 42 -0.71 11.11 -7.58
C ALA A 42 -1.74 10.08 -8.08
N SER A 43 -3.02 10.32 -7.80
CA SER A 43 -4.14 9.50 -8.27
C SER A 43 -4.71 9.94 -9.63
N GLN A 44 -4.11 10.93 -10.29
CA GLN A 44 -4.49 11.31 -11.64
C GLN A 44 -4.22 10.16 -12.62
N GLU A 45 -5.15 9.90 -13.54
CA GLU A 45 -5.11 8.79 -14.49
C GLU A 45 -3.78 8.69 -15.24
N SER A 46 -3.22 9.82 -15.66
CA SER A 46 -1.94 9.91 -16.38
C SER A 46 -0.71 9.50 -15.55
N ARG A 47 -0.83 9.44 -14.22
CA ARG A 47 0.27 9.12 -13.28
C ARG A 47 0.03 7.85 -12.49
N LEU A 48 -1.23 7.44 -12.34
CA LEU A 48 -1.65 6.41 -11.40
C LEU A 48 -0.92 5.09 -11.62
N GLY A 49 -0.77 4.64 -12.87
CA GLY A 49 -0.06 3.40 -13.20
C GLY A 49 1.40 3.41 -12.73
N ASP A 50 2.13 4.48 -13.05
CA ASP A 50 3.55 4.62 -12.70
C ASP A 50 3.75 4.76 -11.18
N VAL A 51 2.91 5.57 -10.53
CA VAL A 51 2.94 5.80 -9.08
C VAL A 51 2.69 4.49 -8.33
N THR A 52 1.61 3.77 -8.66
CA THR A 52 1.22 2.55 -7.96
C THR A 52 2.23 1.43 -8.17
N THR A 53 2.76 1.26 -9.40
CA THR A 53 3.82 0.30 -9.69
C THR A 53 5.07 0.61 -8.88
N ARG A 54 5.54 1.86 -8.88
CA ARG A 54 6.74 2.26 -8.14
C ARG A 54 6.59 2.01 -6.64
N ILE A 55 5.45 2.37 -6.05
CA ILE A 55 5.19 2.16 -4.62
C ILE A 55 5.18 0.66 -4.30
N ALA A 56 4.49 -0.15 -5.10
CA ALA A 56 4.44 -1.60 -4.92
C ALA A 56 5.83 -2.23 -5.00
N THR A 57 6.66 -1.85 -5.98
CA THR A 57 8.05 -2.31 -6.10
C THR A 57 8.88 -1.93 -4.88
N ILE A 58 8.83 -0.66 -4.43
CA ILE A 58 9.61 -0.21 -3.26
C ILE A 58 9.21 -1.02 -2.01
N LEU A 59 7.91 -1.19 -1.77
CA LEU A 59 7.42 -1.94 -0.61
C LEU A 59 7.78 -3.42 -0.71
N PHE A 60 7.61 -4.02 -1.88
CA PHE A 60 7.95 -5.43 -2.12
C PHE A 60 9.45 -5.69 -1.92
N ASP A 61 10.32 -4.92 -2.58
CA ASP A 61 11.77 -5.13 -2.51
C ASP A 61 12.33 -4.87 -1.11
N ALA A 62 11.82 -3.84 -0.42
CA ALA A 62 12.29 -3.50 0.91
C ALA A 62 11.86 -4.52 1.96
N ILE A 63 10.62 -5.00 1.88
CA ILE A 63 10.03 -5.90 2.90
C ILE A 63 10.32 -7.36 2.59
N ASN A 64 10.40 -7.72 1.31
CA ASN A 64 10.49 -9.08 0.78
C ASN A 64 9.52 -10.04 1.50
N PRO A 65 8.18 -9.83 1.39
CA PRO A 65 7.21 -10.40 2.32
C PRO A 65 7.18 -11.93 2.36
N TYR A 66 7.32 -12.55 1.19
CA TYR A 66 7.32 -14.00 1.08
C TYR A 66 8.58 -14.61 1.69
N GLU A 67 9.77 -14.13 1.32
CA GLU A 67 11.03 -14.68 1.84
C GLU A 67 11.21 -14.40 3.34
N ASN A 68 10.78 -13.23 3.82
CA ASN A 68 10.99 -12.87 5.22
C ASN A 68 9.93 -13.46 6.16
N TRP A 69 8.66 -13.56 5.72
CA TRP A 69 7.53 -13.92 6.60
C TRP A 69 6.60 -15.00 6.05
N GLY A 70 6.83 -15.51 4.83
CA GLY A 70 5.97 -16.51 4.21
C GLY A 70 4.56 -15.98 3.89
N VAL A 71 4.41 -14.68 3.62
CA VAL A 71 3.11 -14.07 3.33
C VAL A 71 3.05 -13.45 1.93
N PHE A 72 1.89 -13.55 1.28
CA PHE A 72 1.66 -12.92 -0.03
C PHE A 72 1.23 -11.45 0.10
N PRO A 73 1.81 -10.52 -0.68
CA PRO A 73 1.46 -9.11 -0.60
C PRO A 73 0.28 -8.72 -1.49
N TYR A 74 -0.63 -7.93 -0.93
CA TYR A 74 -1.70 -7.25 -1.66
C TYR A 74 -1.58 -5.74 -1.47
N PHE A 75 -1.61 -4.99 -2.58
CA PHE A 75 -1.49 -3.53 -2.57
C PHE A 75 -2.81 -2.89 -2.97
N ASN A 76 -3.48 -2.23 -2.02
CA ASN A 76 -4.72 -1.51 -2.27
C ASN A 76 -4.43 -0.01 -2.23
N PHE A 77 -4.85 0.70 -3.27
CA PHE A 77 -4.65 2.15 -3.40
C PHE A 77 -5.98 2.88 -3.34
N ARG A 78 -5.96 4.07 -2.74
CA ARG A 78 -7.11 4.98 -2.66
C ARG A 78 -6.61 6.43 -2.65
N SER A 79 -7.33 7.34 -3.27
CA SER A 79 -7.04 8.79 -3.19
C SER A 79 -7.61 9.46 -1.93
N GLU A 80 -7.08 10.62 -1.56
CA GLU A 80 -7.64 11.48 -0.50
C GLU A 80 -9.12 11.82 -0.77
N SER A 81 -9.45 12.20 -2.01
CA SER A 81 -10.82 12.52 -2.42
C SER A 81 -11.79 11.33 -2.34
N GLU A 82 -11.33 10.11 -2.63
CA GLU A 82 -12.15 8.90 -2.46
C GLU A 82 -12.36 8.56 -0.98
N GLN A 83 -11.31 8.66 -0.17
CA GLN A 83 -11.38 8.41 1.28
C GLN A 83 -12.30 9.42 1.98
N ALA A 84 -12.26 10.69 1.60
CA ALA A 84 -13.12 11.72 2.17
C ALA A 84 -14.62 11.48 1.87
N LYS A 85 -14.95 10.82 0.75
CA LYS A 85 -16.33 10.53 0.34
C LYS A 85 -16.89 9.23 0.93
N ARG A 86 -16.03 8.32 1.41
CA ARG A 86 -16.41 7.02 1.95
C ARG A 86 -15.63 6.74 3.22
N TYR A 87 -16.29 6.90 4.37
CA TYR A 87 -15.73 6.44 5.63
C TYR A 87 -15.59 4.91 5.61
N ASP A 88 -14.35 4.46 5.81
CA ASP A 88 -13.98 3.06 5.94
C ASP A 88 -12.88 3.00 7.00
N ALA A 89 -13.23 2.50 8.19
CA ALA A 89 -12.34 2.48 9.36
C ALA A 89 -11.04 1.70 9.10
N ALA A 90 -10.99 0.84 8.08
CA ALA A 90 -9.78 0.13 7.72
C ALA A 90 -8.68 1.07 7.14
N TRP A 91 -9.01 2.33 6.86
CA TRP A 91 -8.13 3.33 6.25
C TRP A 91 -7.74 4.48 7.19
N GLU A 92 -8.20 4.48 8.45
CA GLU A 92 -7.78 5.48 9.48
C GLU A 92 -6.55 5.03 10.30
#